data_AF-L1MNI1-F1
#
_entry.id   AF-L1MNI1-F1
#
_cell.length_a   1.000
_cell.length_b   1.000
_cell.length_c   1.000
_cell.angle_alpha   90.00
_cell.angle_beta   90.00
_cell.angle_gamma   90.00
#
_symmetry.space_group_name_H-M   'P 1'
#
loop_
_entity.id
_entity.type
_entity.pdbx_description
1 polymer ?
#
loop_
_entity_poly.entity_id
_entity_poly.type
_entity_poly.pdbx_seq_one_letter_code
_entity_poly.pdbx_strand_id
1 'polypeptide(L)' 'MERRGLVRKQKCAGDARGVVVELTDEGQRRLEKAAPAHVESVRQLLFDHLTEEEARALKGFMEKVINVKGIPGAET' A
#
# COMPACT_ATOMS: atom_id res chain seq x y z
N MET A 1 -2.52 5.24 13.55
CA MET A 1 -1.29 5.89 13.03
C MET A 1 -1.13 7.31 13.53
N GLU A 2 -2.22 8.08 13.63
CA GLU A 2 -2.19 9.47 14.15
C GLU A 2 -1.70 9.58 15.60
N ARG A 3 -2.23 8.78 16.53
CA ARG A 3 -1.69 8.71 17.92
C ARG A 3 -0.20 8.34 18.00
N ARG A 4 0.31 7.65 16.97
CA ARG A 4 1.73 7.27 16.87
C ARG A 4 2.58 8.35 16.19
N GLY A 5 1.99 9.48 15.82
CA GLY A 5 2.65 10.60 15.14
C GLY A 5 3.04 10.33 13.68
N LEU A 6 2.57 9.24 13.06
CA LEU A 6 3.02 8.82 11.72
C LEU A 6 2.20 9.44 10.59
N VAL A 7 0.94 9.78 10.87
CA VAL A 7 0.05 10.44 9.92
C VAL A 7 -0.71 11.56 10.62
N ARG A 8 -1.17 12.55 9.87
CA ARG A 8 -2.12 13.57 10.31
C ARG A 8 -3.41 13.41 9.54
N LYS A 9 -4.55 13.58 10.20
CA LYS A 9 -5.86 13.68 9.56
C LYS A 9 -6.32 15.13 9.50
N GLN A 10 -6.91 15.53 8.39
CA GLN A 10 -7.53 16.83 8.21
C GLN A 10 -8.87 16.70 7.49
N LYS A 11 -9.80 17.63 7.76
CA LYS A 11 -11.09 17.65 7.04
C LYS A 11 -10.83 17.88 5.55
N CYS A 12 -11.53 17.15 4.70
CA CYS A 12 -11.45 17.37 3.27
C CYS A 12 -12.09 18.71 2.91
N ALA A 13 -11.36 19.56 2.18
CA ALA A 13 -11.93 20.79 1.65
C ALA A 13 -12.91 20.44 0.53
N GLY A 14 -14.18 20.83 0.69
CA GLY A 14 -15.23 20.58 -0.30
C GLY A 14 -16.01 19.27 -0.13
N ASP A 15 -15.66 18.43 0.85
CA ASP A 15 -16.47 17.26 1.24
C ASP A 15 -16.57 17.14 2.76
N ALA A 16 -17.75 17.42 3.30
CA ALA A 16 -18.01 17.37 4.74
C ALA A 16 -17.90 15.96 5.35
N ARG A 17 -17.94 14.91 4.51
CA ARG A 17 -17.81 13.51 4.93
C ARG A 17 -16.39 12.98 4.79
N GLY A 18 -15.54 13.69 4.04
CA GLY A 18 -14.18 13.27 3.72
C GLY A 18 -13.14 13.64 4.76
N VAL A 19 -12.13 12.79 4.91
CA VAL A 19 -10.93 13.04 5.71
C VAL A 19 -9.71 12.78 4.84
N VAL A 20 -8.84 13.78 4.72
CA VAL A 20 -7.53 13.61 4.08
C VAL A 20 -6.55 13.12 5.13
N VAL A 21 -5.76 12.11 4.79
CA VAL A 21 -4.74 11.52 5.65
C VAL A 21 -3.38 11.70 4.99
N GLU A 22 -2.47 12.39 5.67
CA GLU A 22 -1.14 12.71 5.17
C GLU A 22 -0.07 12.08 6.05
N LEU A 23 1.06 11.66 5.46
CA LEU A 23 2.24 11.32 6.25
C LEU A 23 2.78 12.57 6.93
N THR A 24 3.18 12.43 8.20
CA THR A 24 3.99 13.45 8.86
C THR A 24 5.45 13.29 8.47
N ASP A 25 6.30 14.26 8.79
CA ASP A 25 7.75 14.12 8.62
C ASP A 25 8.32 12.91 9.38
N GLU A 26 7.77 12.62 10.58
CA GLU A 26 8.16 11.42 11.33
C GLU A 26 7.68 10.13 10.65
N GLY A 27 6.47 10.15 10.10
CA GLY A 27 5.96 9.05 9.27
C GLY A 27 6.86 8.77 8.07
N GLN A 28 7.23 9.82 7.35
CA GLN A 28 8.12 9.76 6.19
C GLN A 28 9.49 9.20 6.56
N ARG A 29 10.14 9.74 7.60
CA ARG A 29 11.43 9.22 8.09
C ARG A 29 11.38 7.74 8.46
N ARG A 30 10.30 7.29 9.10
CA ARG A 30 10.15 5.87 9.46
C ARG A 30 9.91 5.00 8.24
N LEU A 31 9.13 5.47 7.27
CA LEU A 31 8.92 4.77 6.01
C LEU A 31 10.26 4.58 5.29
N GLU A 32 11.04 5.65 5.13
CA GLU A 32 12.37 5.61 4.50
C GLU A 32 13.33 4.67 5.24
N LYS A 33 13.32 4.68 6.57
CA LYS A 33 14.14 3.76 7.38
C LYS A 33 13.71 2.30 7.22
N ALA A 34 12.41 2.03 7.10
CA ALA A 34 11.89 0.67 7.02
C ALA A 34 11.94 0.07 5.61
N ALA A 35 11.84 0.91 4.57
CA ALA A 35 11.70 0.47 3.19
C ALA A 35 12.82 -0.47 2.70
N PRO A 36 14.12 -0.23 2.97
CA PRO A 36 15.18 -1.14 2.50
C PRO A 36 15.04 -2.56 3.07
N ALA A 37 14.85 -2.68 4.39
CA ALA A 37 14.70 -3.98 5.04
C ALA A 37 13.42 -4.71 4.60
N HIS A 38 12.34 -3.96 4.36
CA HIS A 38 11.10 -4.52 3.83
C HIS A 38 11.28 -5.05 2.41
N VAL A 39 11.89 -4.28 1.51
CA VAL A 39 12.16 -4.71 0.12
C VAL A 39 13.05 -5.94 0.11
N GLU A 40 14.08 -5.98 0.95
CA GLU A 40 14.96 -7.15 1.03
C GLU A 40 14.20 -8.39 1.51
N SER A 41 13.34 -8.24 2.53
CA SER A 41 12.52 -9.35 3.01
C SER A 41 11.56 -9.87 1.94
N VAL A 42 10.93 -8.97 1.18
CA VAL A 42 10.02 -9.34 0.07
C VAL A 42 10.79 -10.05 -1.05
N ARG A 43 12.00 -9.59 -1.38
CA ARG A 43 12.86 -10.25 -2.37
C ARG A 43 13.18 -11.68 -1.94
N GLN A 44 13.72 -11.83 -0.73
CA GLN A 44 14.17 -13.13 -0.21
C GLN A 44 13.04 -14.14 -0.03
N LEU A 45 11.89 -13.71 0.50
CA LEU A 45 10.80 -14.62 0.86
C LEU A 45 9.84 -14.95 -0.28
N LEU A 46 9.85 -14.15 -1.36
CA LEU A 46 8.92 -14.31 -2.47
C LEU A 46 9.65 -14.40 -3.80
N PHE A 47 10.38 -13.37 -4.19
CA PHE A 47 10.89 -13.25 -5.56
C PHE A 47 12.09 -14.14 -5.86
N ASP A 48 12.94 -14.43 -4.88
CA ASP A 48 14.09 -15.33 -5.06
C ASP A 48 13.67 -16.79 -5.32
N HIS A 49 12.38 -17.11 -5.12
CA HIS A 49 11.79 -18.41 -5.40
C HIS A 49 11.02 -18.47 -6.72
N LEU A 50 10.93 -17.37 -7.48
CA LEU A 50 10.18 -17.30 -8.72
C LEU A 50 11.12 -17.27 -9.92
N THR A 51 10.86 -18.12 -10.90
CA THR A 51 11.35 -17.91 -12.26
C THR A 51 10.68 -16.68 -12.87
N GLU A 52 11.27 -16.11 -13.92
CA GLU A 52 10.66 -14.97 -14.61
C GLU A 52 9.28 -15.29 -15.20
N GLU A 53 9.06 -16.53 -15.65
CA GLU A 53 7.78 -16.97 -16.18
C GLU A 53 6.70 -17.01 -15.10
N GLU A 54 7.01 -17.57 -13.93
CA GLU A 54 6.12 -17.58 -12.78
C GLU A 54 5.82 -16.17 -12.29
N ALA A 55 6.82 -15.29 -12.24
CA ALA A 55 6.63 -13.88 -11.88
C ALA A 55 5.68 -13.15 -12.86
N ARG A 56 5.81 -13.40 -14.17
CA ARG A 56 4.89 -12.87 -15.19
C ARG A 56 3.48 -13.42 -15.03
N ALA A 57 3.34 -14.72 -14.78
CA ALA A 57 2.05 -15.36 -14.55
C ALA A 57 1.36 -14.81 -13.29
N LEU A 58 2.10 -14.68 -12.18
CA LEU A 58 1.61 -14.10 -10.93
C LEU A 58 1.15 -12.66 -11.12
N LYS A 59 1.96 -11.82 -11.80
CA LYS A 59 1.57 -10.44 -12.16
C LYS A 59 0.25 -10.42 -12.93
N GLY A 60 0.14 -11.23 -13.99
CA GLY A 60 -1.07 -11.28 -14.82
C GLY A 60 -2.31 -11.76 -14.06
N PHE A 61 -2.14 -12.69 -13.12
CA PHE A 61 -3.22 -13.11 -12.22
C PHE A 61 -3.64 -11.97 -11.27
N MET A 62 -2.68 -11.34 -10.58
CA MET A 62 -2.95 -10.25 -9.64
C MET A 62 -3.60 -9.04 -10.33
N GLU A 63 -3.20 -8.72 -11.55
CA GLU A 63 -3.84 -7.66 -12.36
C GLU A 63 -5.32 -7.97 -12.62
N LYS A 64 -5.67 -9.22 -12.94
CA LYS A 64 -7.08 -9.61 -13.10
C LYS A 64 -7.87 -9.46 -11.81
N VAL A 65 -7.27 -9.83 -10.67
CA VAL A 65 -7.88 -9.68 -9.34
C VAL A 65 -8.13 -8.21 -8.99
N ILE A 66 -7.15 -7.34 -9.21
CA ILE A 66 -7.27 -5.88 -8.95
C ILE A 66 -8.34 -5.23 -9.84
N ASN A 67 -8.52 -5.74 -11.07
CA ASN A 67 -9.47 -5.20 -12.03
C ASN A 67 -10.90 -5.76 -11.89
N VAL A 68 -11.17 -6.59 -10.87
CA VAL A 68 -12.55 -7.04 -10.60
C VAL A 68 -13.42 -5.82 -10.25
N LYS A 69 -14.52 -5.66 -10.98
CA LYS A 69 -15.53 -4.62 -10.74
C LYS A 69 -16.73 -5.20 -10.00
N GLY A 70 -17.45 -4.34 -9.27
CA GLY A 70 -18.68 -4.73 -8.58
C GLY A 70 -18.43 -5.68 -7.40
N ILE A 71 -17.30 -5.53 -6.71
CA ILE A 71 -17.05 -6.26 -5.46
C ILE A 71 -18.13 -5.85 -4.45
N PRO A 72 -18.94 -6.78 -3.94
CA PRO A 72 -19.95 -6.45 -2.94
C PRO A 72 -19.32 -5.77 -1.72
N GLY A 73 -19.79 -4.57 -1.39
CA GLY A 73 -19.29 -3.77 -0.26
C GLY A 73 -18.10 -2.85 -0.57
N ALA A 74 -17.66 -2.74 -1.82
CA ALA A 74 -16.62 -1.78 -2.24
C ALA A 74 -17.17 -0.40 -2.66
N GLU A 75 -18.49 -0.19 -2.62
CA GLU A 75 -19.13 1.11 -2.81
C GLU A 75 -19.32 1.80 -1.44
N THR A 76 -18.35 2.61 -1.03
CA THR A 76 -18.49 3.63 0.02
C THR A 76 -17.62 4.84 -0.29
#